data_AF-A0A8K1CT12-F1
#
_entry.id   AF-A0A8K1CT12-F1
#
_cell.length_a   1.000
_cell.length_b   1.000
_cell.length_c   1.000
_cell.angle_alpha   90.00
_cell.angle_beta   90.00
_cell.angle_gamma   90.00
#
_symmetry.space_group_name_H-M   'P 1'
#
loop_
_entity.id
_entity.type
_entity.pdbx_description
1 polymer ?
#
loop_
_entity_poly.entity_id
_entity_poly.type
_entity_poly.pdbx_seq_one_letter_code
_entity_poly.pdbx_strand_id
1 'polypeptide(L)'
;MSGTTQITRTSIQLYRDCMRLAKHIGGTSKKGQAIKELIRREFEKGRHETDPEKIEVLKANAVRGLSNYLMMANSSKDKNLQAAMKNSSEAAASGPAQAEYREL
;
A
#
# COMPACT_ATOMS: atom_id res chain seq x y z
N MET A 1 15.89 10.25 26.22
CA MET A 1 15.88 9.41 25.01
C MET A 1 14.44 9.05 24.71
N SER A 2 13.82 9.69 23.71
CA SER A 2 12.46 9.35 23.30
C SER A 2 12.47 7.99 22.63
N GLY A 3 12.09 6.95 23.37
CA GLY A 3 11.83 5.64 22.81
C GLY A 3 10.72 5.78 21.78
N THR A 4 11.08 5.69 20.50
CA THR A 4 10.10 5.46 19.45
C THR A 4 9.41 4.14 19.80
N THR A 5 8.15 4.21 20.21
CA THR A 5 7.30 3.04 20.42
C THR A 5 7.21 2.31 19.09
N GLN A 6 8.17 1.42 18.83
CA GLN A 6 8.14 0.49 17.72
C GLN A 6 6.89 -0.35 17.96
N ILE A 7 5.81 -0.07 17.22
CA ILE A 7 4.65 -0.93 17.20
C ILE A 7 5.11 -2.23 16.53
N THR A 8 5.70 -3.12 17.32
CA THR A 8 6.19 -4.43 16.89
C THR A 8 5.00 -5.35 16.69
N ARG A 9 4.18 -5.08 15.66
CA ARG A 9 3.18 -6.05 15.22
C ARG A 9 3.90 -7.31 14.82
N THR A 10 3.50 -8.44 15.40
CA THR A 10 4.02 -9.74 14.98
C THR A 10 3.58 -10.03 13.55
N SER A 11 4.32 -10.87 12.82
CA SER A 11 3.96 -11.28 11.45
C SER A 11 2.54 -11.85 11.38
N ILE A 12 2.08 -12.53 12.45
CA ILE A 12 0.72 -13.07 12.57
C ILE A 12 -0.33 -11.96 12.70
N GLN A 13 -0.06 -10.94 13.51
CA GLN A 13 -0.98 -9.79 13.65
C GLN A 13 -1.10 -9.05 12.32
N LEU A 14 0.01 -8.82 11.63
CA LEU A 14 0.03 -8.17 10.32
C LEU A 14 -0.76 -8.97 9.28
N TYR A 15 -0.59 -10.29 9.24
CA TYR A 15 -1.37 -11.17 8.37
C TYR A 15 -2.89 -11.05 8.63
N ARG A 16 -3.30 -11.05 9.91
CA ARG A 16 -4.72 -10.90 10.27
C ARG A 16 -5.27 -9.54 9.85
N ASP A 17 -4.48 -8.48 10.01
CA ASP A 17 -4.86 -7.12 9.57
C ASP A 17 -5.04 -7.08 8.04
N CYS A 18 -4.13 -7.67 7.27
CA CYS A 18 -4.26 -7.85 5.81
C CYS A 18 -5.52 -8.62 5.42
N MET A 19 -5.82 -9.73 6.11
CA MET A 19 -7.00 -10.54 5.81
C MET A 19 -8.31 -9.82 6.15
N ARG A 20 -8.34 -9.05 7.25
CA ARG A 20 -9.49 -8.19 7.60
C ARG A 20 -9.70 -7.11 6.55
N LEU A 21 -8.61 -6.48 6.08
CA LEU A 21 -8.68 -5.51 4.99
C LEU A 21 -9.24 -6.17 3.72
N ALA A 22 -8.69 -7.31 3.28
CA ALA A 22 -9.19 -8.03 2.10
C ALA A 22 -10.70 -8.35 2.17
N LYS A 23 -11.20 -8.71 3.36
CA LYS A 23 -12.64 -8.90 3.61
C LYS A 23 -13.41 -7.58 3.50
N HIS A 24 -12.90 -6.48 4.04
CA HIS A 24 -13.54 -5.17 3.89
C HIS A 24 -13.60 -4.71 2.44
N ILE A 25 -12.59 -5.04 1.63
CA ILE A 25 -12.48 -4.65 0.22
C ILE A 25 -13.51 -5.36 -0.65
N GLY A 26 -13.46 -6.68 -0.62
CA GLY A 26 -14.14 -7.52 -1.60
C GLY A 26 -15.10 -8.53 -0.98
N GLY A 27 -15.20 -8.60 0.35
CA GLY A 27 -16.07 -9.56 1.02
C GLY A 27 -15.84 -10.99 0.56
N THR A 28 -16.89 -11.58 -0.02
CA THR A 28 -16.90 -12.92 -0.64
C THR A 28 -16.84 -12.88 -2.18
N SER A 29 -16.72 -11.70 -2.79
CA SER A 29 -16.60 -11.57 -4.25
C SER A 29 -15.32 -12.22 -4.78
N LYS A 30 -15.29 -12.51 -6.09
CA LYS A 30 -14.08 -13.00 -6.79
C LYS A 30 -12.87 -12.10 -6.55
N LYS A 31 -13.06 -10.77 -6.57
CA LYS A 31 -12.01 -9.79 -6.25
C LYS A 31 -11.51 -9.93 -4.81
N GLY A 32 -12.42 -10.11 -3.85
CA GLY A 32 -12.05 -10.34 -2.45
C GLY A 32 -11.27 -11.63 -2.23
N GLN A 33 -11.62 -12.71 -2.94
CA GLN A 33 -10.87 -13.96 -2.90
C GLN A 33 -9.47 -13.82 -3.51
N ALA A 34 -9.36 -13.18 -4.67
CA ALA A 34 -8.08 -12.92 -5.32
C ALA A 34 -7.11 -12.12 -4.42
N ILE A 35 -7.62 -11.10 -3.72
CA ILE A 35 -6.81 -10.31 -2.78
C ILE A 35 -6.34 -11.17 -1.60
N LYS A 36 -7.22 -12.02 -1.03
CA LYS A 36 -6.85 -12.94 0.07
C LYS A 36 -5.79 -13.94 -0.38
N GLU A 37 -5.91 -14.48 -1.59
CA GLU A 37 -4.93 -15.39 -2.17
C GLU A 37 -3.59 -14.71 -2.39
N LEU A 38 -3.58 -13.48 -2.91
CA LEU A 38 -2.36 -12.69 -3.08
C LEU A 38 -1.65 -12.48 -1.74
N ILE A 39 -2.38 -12.04 -0.70
CA ILE A 39 -1.83 -11.87 0.65
C ILE A 39 -1.23 -13.17 1.16
N ARG A 40 -1.94 -14.29 1.02
CA ARG A 40 -1.42 -15.61 1.42
C ARG A 40 -0.13 -15.95 0.70
N ARG A 41 -0.07 -15.78 -0.62
CA ARG A 41 1.15 -16.09 -1.41
C ARG A 41 2.34 -15.24 -0.98
N GLU A 42 2.14 -13.96 -0.67
CA GLU A 42 3.26 -13.10 -0.21
C GLU A 42 3.77 -13.51 1.18
N PHE A 43 2.88 -13.82 2.12
CA PHE A 43 3.30 -14.32 3.44
C PHE A 43 3.94 -15.71 3.35
N GLU A 44 3.52 -16.53 2.40
CA GLU A 44 4.10 -17.85 2.15
C GLU A 44 5.55 -17.77 1.68
N LYS A 45 5.87 -16.82 0.78
CA LYS A 45 7.25 -16.60 0.30
C LYS A 45 8.21 -16.30 1.45
N GLY A 46 7.75 -15.57 2.47
CA GLY A 46 8.54 -15.23 3.65
C GLY A 46 8.48 -16.26 4.79
N ARG A 47 7.75 -17.37 4.65
CA ARG A 47 7.48 -18.33 5.74
C ARG A 47 8.75 -18.92 6.36
N HIS A 48 9.74 -19.21 5.53
CA HIS A 48 10.97 -19.88 5.92
C HIS A 48 12.15 -18.91 6.07
N GLU A 49 11.89 -17.60 5.99
CA GLU A 49 12.94 -16.61 6.19
C GLU A 49 13.35 -16.60 7.66
N THR A 50 14.66 -16.68 7.90
CA THR A 50 15.25 -16.67 9.25
C THR A 50 16.09 -15.43 9.50
N ASP A 51 16.42 -14.70 8.43
CA ASP A 51 17.16 -13.45 8.52
C ASP A 51 16.26 -12.34 9.12
N PRO A 52 16.61 -11.78 10.29
CA PRO A 52 15.81 -10.77 10.96
C PRO A 52 15.64 -9.50 10.13
N GLU A 53 16.66 -9.08 9.38
CA GLU A 53 16.56 -7.85 8.57
C GLU A 53 15.57 -8.03 7.41
N LYS A 54 15.63 -9.19 6.74
CA LYS A 54 14.68 -9.51 5.66
C LYS A 54 13.25 -9.63 6.19
N ILE A 55 13.06 -10.22 7.36
CA ILE A 55 11.74 -10.31 8.00
C ILE A 55 11.17 -8.91 8.23
N GLU A 56 11.97 -7.97 8.73
CA GLU A 56 11.52 -6.58 8.94
C GLU A 56 11.22 -5.86 7.62
N VAL A 57 12.01 -6.09 6.57
CA VAL A 57 11.71 -5.57 5.22
C VAL A 57 10.39 -6.13 4.70
N LEU A 58 10.14 -7.44 4.84
CA LEU A 58 8.89 -8.07 4.43
C LEU A 58 7.69 -7.51 5.19
N LYS A 59 7.82 -7.32 6.50
CA LYS A 59 6.79 -6.66 7.33
C LYS A 59 6.55 -5.23 6.87
N ALA A 60 7.59 -4.44 6.64
CA ALA A 60 7.48 -3.06 6.19
C ALA A 60 6.79 -2.95 4.83
N ASN A 61 7.08 -3.87 3.91
CA ASN A 61 6.42 -3.95 2.61
C ASN A 61 4.93 -4.27 2.75
N ALA A 62 4.57 -5.22 3.62
CA ALA A 62 3.17 -5.54 3.90
C ALA A 62 2.42 -4.36 4.56
N VAL A 63 3.05 -3.64 5.50
CA VAL A 63 2.48 -2.41 6.09
C VAL A 63 2.28 -1.33 5.04
N ARG A 64 3.27 -1.08 4.15
CA ARG A 64 3.11 -0.14 3.04
C ARG A 64 1.96 -0.55 2.12
N GLY A 65 1.85 -1.83 1.78
CA GLY A 65 0.75 -2.35 0.96
C GLY A 65 -0.63 -2.08 1.59
N LEU A 66 -0.77 -2.33 2.90
CA LEU A 66 -1.97 -1.99 3.67
C LEU A 66 -2.30 -0.50 3.62
N SER A 67 -1.32 0.36 3.91
CA SER A 67 -1.50 1.82 3.96
C SER A 67 -1.87 2.39 2.59
N ASN A 68 -1.18 1.97 1.52
CA ASN A 68 -1.48 2.39 0.16
C ASN A 68 -2.91 2.01 -0.23
N TYR A 69 -3.35 0.82 0.17
CA TYR A 69 -4.70 0.39 -0.10
C TYR A 69 -5.73 1.20 0.70
N LEU A 70 -5.53 1.38 2.02
CA LEU A 70 -6.41 2.18 2.87
C LEU A 70 -6.58 3.59 2.32
N MET A 71 -5.49 4.21 1.88
CA MET A 71 -5.51 5.52 1.23
C MET A 71 -6.34 5.50 -0.05
N MET A 72 -6.11 4.53 -0.95
CA MET A 72 -6.86 4.41 -2.20
C MET A 72 -8.35 4.12 -1.95
N ALA A 73 -8.69 3.29 -0.97
CA ALA A 73 -10.07 2.96 -0.64
C ALA A 73 -10.82 4.13 0.01
N ASN A 74 -10.14 4.95 0.81
CA ASN A 74 -10.71 6.17 1.38
C ASN A 74 -10.82 7.28 0.32
N SER A 75 -9.81 7.46 -0.54
CA SER A 75 -9.88 8.42 -1.64
C SER A 75 -10.97 8.06 -2.65
N SER A 76 -11.22 6.77 -2.89
CA SER A 76 -12.33 6.29 -3.73
C SER A 76 -13.71 6.68 -3.19
N LYS A 77 -13.85 6.89 -1.87
CA LYS A 77 -15.13 7.23 -1.23
C LYS A 77 -15.30 8.73 -1.00
N ASP A 78 -14.24 9.50 -1.09
CA ASP A 78 -14.22 10.92 -0.80
C ASP A 78 -14.18 11.75 -2.11
N LYS A 79 -15.33 12.29 -2.50
CA LYS A 79 -15.51 13.03 -3.77
C LYS A 79 -14.59 14.25 -3.87
N ASN A 80 -14.28 14.90 -2.74
CA ASN A 80 -13.36 16.04 -2.71
C ASN A 80 -11.90 15.60 -2.92
N LEU A 81 -11.52 14.42 -2.42
CA LEU A 81 -10.18 13.87 -2.62
C LEU A 81 -9.99 13.33 -4.03
N GLN A 82 -11.03 12.76 -4.65
CA GLN A 82 -10.99 12.40 -6.09
C GLN A 82 -10.74 13.61 -6.98
N ALA A 83 -11.41 14.74 -6.71
CA ALA A 83 -11.21 15.98 -7.45
C ALA A 83 -9.77 16.52 -7.29
N ALA A 84 -9.21 16.45 -6.08
CA ALA A 84 -7.83 16.83 -5.81
C ALA A 84 -6.82 15.92 -6.53
N MET A 85 -6.98 14.59 -6.49
CA MET A 85 -6.08 13.66 -7.20
C MET A 85 -6.19 13.78 -8.72
N LYS A 86 -7.39 14.00 -9.27
CA LYS A 86 -7.56 14.27 -10.71
C LYS A 86 -6.83 15.55 -11.12
N ASN A 87 -7.01 16.63 -10.36
CA ASN A 87 -6.34 17.91 -10.63
C ASN A 87 -4.81 17.81 -10.51
N SER A 88 -4.27 17.04 -9.55
CA SER A 88 -2.83 16.80 -9.44
C SER A 88 -2.28 15.95 -10.58
N SER A 89 -3.06 15.00 -11.12
CA SER A 89 -2.67 14.21 -12.30
C SER A 89 -2.69 15.02 -13.60
N GLU A 90 -3.62 15.99 -13.73
CA GLU A 90 -3.66 16.95 -14.84
C GLU A 90 -2.54 17.99 -14.74
N ALA A 91 -2.16 18.42 -13.52
CA ALA A 91 -1.00 19.30 -13.30
C ALA A 91 0.35 18.61 -13.57
N ALA A 92 0.47 17.31 -13.27
CA ALA A 92 1.66 16.52 -13.62
C ALA A 92 1.76 16.21 -15.12
N ALA A 93 0.63 16.21 -15.84
CA ALA A 93 0.60 16.09 -17.30
C ALA A 93 0.87 17.44 -18.02
N SER A 94 0.93 18.55 -17.29
CA SER A 94 1.14 19.90 -17.83
C SER A 94 2.26 20.66 -17.11
N GLY A 95 3.51 20.23 -17.29
CA GLY A 95 4.70 21.10 -17.19
C GLY A 95 6.05 20.39 -17.00
N PRO A 96 7.19 20.87 -17.55
CA PRO A 96 7.40 21.83 -18.63
C PRO A 96 8.18 21.17 -19.80
N ALA A 97 7.53 20.86 -20.92
CA ALA A 97 8.21 20.37 -22.13
C ALA A 97 8.70 21.50 -23.06
N GLN A 98 8.94 22.71 -22.54
CA GLN A 98 9.39 23.87 -23.33
C GLN A 98 10.25 24.79 -22.46
N ALA A 99 11.52 24.45 -22.23
CA ALA A 99 12.47 25.38 -21.63
C ALA A 99 13.93 25.22 -22.08
N GLU A 100 14.25 24.30 -23.00
CA GLU A 100 15.57 24.22 -23.62
C GLU A 100 15.39 23.94 -25.11
N TYR A 101 16.26 24.50 -25.96
CA TYR A 101 16.19 24.61 -27.43
C TYR A 101 15.46 25.82 -28.03
N ARG A 102 15.59 26.98 -27.37
CA ARG A 102 15.57 28.25 -28.10
C ARG A 102 16.56 29.20 -27.47
N GLU A 103 17.85 28.97 -27.71
CA GLU A 103 18.84 29.98 -28.12
C GLU A 103 20.04 29.22 -28.73
N LEU A 104 20.19 29.38 -30.04
CA LEU A 104 21.47 29.31 -30.75
C LEU A 104 22.25 30.59 -30.43
#